data_AF-E5VJP9-F1
#
_entry.id   AF-E5VJP9-F1
#
_cell.length_a   1.000
_cell.length_b   1.000
_cell.length_c   1.000
_cell.angle_alpha   90.00
_cell.angle_beta   90.00
_cell.angle_gamma   90.00
#
_symmetry.space_group_name_H-M   'P 1'
#
loop_
_entity.id
_entity.type
_entity.pdbx_description
1 polymer ?
#
loop_
_entity_poly.entity_id
_entity_poly.type
_entity_poly.pdbx_seq_one_letter_code
_entity_poly.pdbx_strand_id
1 'polypeptide(L)'
;MIKENKIKKYVVVIICLLGMLILSGKTENVFANDKKSKDMENSLLSFYIKDVSNVESIKYIPLDKKIIGNKRITDKSNVVDIGFGEYYIKAKDEKKELQEPSYSSWYEAPKGGMQFREKLSIEYQVNKDYNNKNLRILKKVVEENIHPKNKVLISASQYVNVKNGYKKNIKACIFYQSYSIQLYEKDLFFDDKITTGKVKIPIGIVFIVSKDMKQLQNY
;
A
#
# COMPACT_ATOMS: atom_id res chain seq x y z
N MET A 1 25.03 64.15 5.82
CA MET A 1 25.48 62.88 5.23
C MET A 1 25.24 61.69 6.19
N ILE A 2 24.01 61.47 6.66
CA ILE A 2 23.67 60.39 7.64
C ILE A 2 22.49 59.52 7.15
N LYS A 3 21.61 60.04 6.28
CA LYS A 3 20.46 59.29 5.74
C LYS A 3 20.84 58.23 4.69
N GLU A 4 21.84 58.48 3.85
CA GLU A 4 22.28 57.51 2.82
C GLU A 4 22.87 56.22 3.42
N ASN A 5 23.63 56.31 4.52
CA ASN A 5 24.25 55.15 5.16
C ASN A 5 23.24 54.22 5.83
N LYS A 6 22.09 54.75 6.27
CA LYS A 6 20.99 53.91 6.79
C LYS A 6 20.28 53.16 5.66
N ILE A 7 19.99 53.83 4.54
CA ILE A 7 19.33 53.20 3.37
C ILE A 7 20.22 52.11 2.77
N LYS A 8 21.53 52.37 2.60
CA LYS A 8 22.49 51.36 2.11
C LYS A 8 22.55 50.12 3.01
N LYS A 9 22.48 50.27 4.34
CA LYS A 9 22.42 49.13 5.27
C LYS A 9 21.16 48.29 5.10
N TYR A 10 19.99 48.92 4.94
CA TYR A 10 18.73 48.19 4.73
C TYR A 10 18.69 47.44 3.39
N VAL A 11 19.21 48.04 2.32
CA VAL A 11 19.27 47.39 1.00
C VAL A 11 20.21 46.17 1.01
N VAL A 12 21.37 46.26 1.67
CA VAL A 12 22.29 45.12 1.84
C VAL A 12 21.64 43.99 2.64
N VAL A 13 20.92 44.31 3.72
CA VAL A 13 20.21 43.31 4.54
C VAL A 13 19.10 42.61 3.74
N ILE A 14 18.36 43.34 2.91
CA ILE A 14 17.29 42.78 2.06
C ILE A 14 17.88 41.89 0.96
N ILE A 15 18.99 42.27 0.34
CA ILE A 15 19.69 41.45 -0.67
C ILE A 15 20.25 40.17 -0.02
N CYS A 16 20.80 40.24 1.20
CA CYS A 16 21.24 39.06 1.94
C CYS A 16 20.07 38.12 2.31
N LEU A 17 18.92 38.65 2.71
CA LEU A 17 17.71 37.86 3.02
C LEU A 17 17.13 37.18 1.77
N LEU A 18 17.08 37.90 0.64
CA LEU A 18 16.65 37.34 -0.65
C LEU A 18 17.65 36.30 -1.18
N GLY A 19 18.95 36.53 -0.98
CA GLY A 19 20.00 35.56 -1.31
C GLY A 19 19.86 34.25 -0.54
N MET A 20 19.51 34.30 0.75
CA MET A 20 19.24 33.08 1.54
C MET A 20 17.97 32.34 1.09
N LEU A 21 16.95 33.04 0.57
CA LEU A 21 15.76 32.42 0.00
C LEU A 21 16.06 31.66 -1.31
N ILE A 22 17.06 32.11 -2.08
CA ILE A 22 17.43 31.53 -3.38
C ILE A 22 18.54 30.46 -3.21
N LEU A 23 19.40 30.56 -2.18
CA LEU A 23 20.41 29.56 -1.84
C LEU A 23 19.90 28.41 -0.94
N SER A 24 18.62 28.40 -0.54
CA SER A 24 17.95 27.19 0.01
C SER A 24 17.64 26.13 -1.08
N GLY A 25 18.26 26.24 -2.25
CA GLY A 25 18.30 25.20 -3.26
C GLY A 25 19.29 24.10 -2.87
N LYS A 26 18.74 22.96 -2.45
CA LYS A 26 19.41 21.64 -2.38
C LYS A 26 20.66 21.55 -1.51
N THR A 27 20.44 21.25 -0.24
CA THR A 27 21.03 20.05 0.39
C THR A 27 20.32 19.81 1.70
N GLU A 28 19.29 18.97 1.74
CA GLU A 28 19.07 18.05 2.86
C GLU A 28 18.31 16.81 2.36
N ASN A 29 18.99 15.67 2.33
CA ASN A 29 18.31 14.41 2.56
C ASN A 29 17.85 14.44 4.03
N VAL A 30 16.63 14.91 4.28
CA VAL A 30 15.93 14.59 5.54
C VAL A 30 14.95 13.48 5.23
N PHE A 31 15.32 12.27 5.63
CA PHE A 31 14.35 11.21 5.90
C PHE A 31 13.38 11.72 6.98
N ALA A 32 12.29 12.37 6.57
CA ALA A 32 11.11 12.52 7.40
C ALA A 32 10.38 11.16 7.44
N ASN A 33 11.02 10.17 8.08
CA ASN A 33 10.42 8.87 8.27
C ASN A 33 9.46 8.92 9.47
N ASP A 34 8.19 9.01 9.13
CA ASP A 34 7.19 7.98 9.47
C ASP A 34 6.33 8.10 10.72
N LYS A 35 6.57 8.91 11.76
CA LYS A 35 5.62 8.87 12.90
C LYS A 35 4.25 9.44 12.53
N LYS A 36 4.22 10.70 12.08
CA LYS A 36 2.97 11.37 11.64
C LYS A 36 2.32 10.73 10.41
N SER A 37 3.12 10.18 9.50
CA SER A 37 2.62 9.45 8.32
C SER A 37 2.03 8.09 8.68
N LYS A 38 2.68 7.30 9.56
CA LYS A 38 2.13 6.02 10.05
C LYS A 38 0.88 6.25 10.87
N ASP A 39 0.82 7.30 11.68
CA ASP A 39 -0.37 7.64 12.45
C ASP A 39 -1.56 8.00 11.53
N MET A 40 -1.31 8.75 10.45
CA MET A 40 -2.32 9.06 9.43
C MET A 40 -2.75 7.81 8.63
N GLU A 41 -1.81 6.94 8.27
CA GLU A 41 -2.09 5.69 7.55
C GLU A 41 -2.84 4.67 8.43
N ASN A 42 -2.49 4.58 9.72
CA ASN A 42 -3.20 3.77 10.72
C ASN A 42 -4.61 4.32 10.99
N SER A 43 -4.78 5.65 11.03
CA SER A 43 -6.09 6.29 11.13
C SER A 43 -6.95 5.98 9.91
N LEU A 44 -6.40 6.01 8.70
CA LEU A 44 -7.12 5.65 7.47
C LEU A 44 -7.46 4.15 7.43
N LEU A 45 -6.61 3.28 8.00
CA LEU A 45 -6.87 1.86 8.10
C LEU A 45 -8.06 1.52 9.00
N SER A 46 -8.35 2.36 10.00
CA SER A 46 -9.53 2.19 10.86
C SER A 46 -10.85 2.18 10.08
N PHE A 47 -10.95 2.88 8.94
CA PHE A 47 -12.14 2.87 8.08
C PHE A 47 -12.43 1.49 7.48
N TYR A 48 -11.43 0.62 7.41
CA TYR A 48 -11.57 -0.73 6.87
C TYR A 48 -11.81 -1.79 7.95
N ILE A 49 -11.85 -1.39 9.23
CA ILE A 49 -12.06 -2.30 10.36
C ILE A 49 -13.53 -2.21 10.78
N LYS A 50 -14.22 -3.36 10.73
CA LYS A 50 -15.66 -3.46 11.06
C LYS A 50 -15.99 -3.02 12.49
N ASP A 51 -15.10 -3.27 13.46
CA ASP A 51 -15.29 -2.90 14.87
C ASP A 51 -14.02 -2.26 15.44
N VAL A 52 -13.98 -0.92 15.44
CA VAL A 52 -12.86 -0.13 15.95
C VAL A 52 -12.91 0.02 17.47
N SER A 53 -14.07 -0.19 18.10
CA SER A 53 -14.29 0.08 19.53
C SER A 53 -13.41 -0.80 20.44
N ASN A 54 -13.13 -2.01 19.97
CA ASN A 54 -12.32 -3.01 20.66
C ASN A 54 -10.83 -3.00 20.25
N VAL A 55 -10.40 -2.05 19.41
CA VAL A 55 -9.02 -1.93 18.94
C VAL A 55 -8.20 -1.04 19.87
N GLU A 56 -7.03 -1.51 20.25
CA GLU A 56 -6.03 -0.73 21.00
C GLU A 56 -4.99 -0.13 20.06
N SER A 57 -4.50 -0.93 19.10
CA SER A 57 -3.52 -0.45 18.14
C SER A 57 -3.64 -1.16 16.80
N ILE A 58 -3.26 -0.44 15.75
CA ILE A 58 -3.15 -0.93 14.39
C ILE A 58 -1.71 -0.73 13.96
N LYS A 59 -1.11 -1.76 13.37
CA LYS A 59 0.23 -1.65 12.78
C LYS A 59 0.20 -2.13 11.35
N TYR A 60 0.35 -1.18 10.44
CA TYR A 60 0.60 -1.47 9.05
C TYR A 60 2.08 -1.77 8.77
N ILE A 61 2.32 -2.79 7.97
CA ILE A 61 3.63 -3.18 7.49
C ILE A 61 3.54 -3.24 5.96
N PRO A 62 4.02 -2.21 5.25
CA PRO A 62 3.98 -2.17 3.81
C PRO A 62 4.89 -3.24 3.20
N LEU A 63 4.48 -3.78 2.07
CA LEU A 63 5.37 -4.52 1.20
C LEU A 63 6.34 -3.58 0.50
N ASP A 64 7.56 -4.06 0.26
CA ASP A 64 8.56 -3.30 -0.48
C ASP A 64 8.04 -2.96 -1.88
N LYS A 65 8.00 -1.66 -2.20
CA LYS A 65 7.58 -1.16 -3.52
C LYS A 65 8.50 -1.61 -4.64
N LYS A 66 9.70 -2.13 -4.35
CA LYS A 66 10.55 -2.78 -5.36
C LYS A 66 10.03 -4.17 -5.73
N ILE A 67 9.32 -4.82 -4.81
CA ILE A 67 8.66 -6.10 -5.07
C ILE A 67 7.45 -5.81 -5.97
N ILE A 68 6.58 -4.88 -5.56
CA ILE A 68 5.43 -4.42 -6.35
C ILE A 68 5.93 -3.50 -7.47
N GLY A 69 6.31 -4.07 -8.62
CA GLY A 69 6.89 -3.35 -9.75
C GLY A 69 6.33 -1.94 -9.90
N ASN A 70 7.23 -0.94 -9.86
CA ASN A 70 6.94 0.49 -9.68
C ASN A 70 6.07 1.12 -10.79
N LYS A 71 5.58 0.35 -11.75
CA LYS A 71 4.62 0.81 -12.75
C LYS A 71 3.25 0.87 -12.11
N ARG A 72 2.91 2.07 -11.64
CA ARG A 72 1.53 2.44 -11.42
C ARG A 72 0.74 2.09 -12.68
N ILE A 73 -0.30 1.29 -12.53
CA ILE A 73 -1.31 1.08 -13.56
C ILE A 73 -2.15 2.36 -13.57
N THR A 74 -1.58 3.53 -13.88
CA THR A 74 -2.31 4.79 -13.75
C THR A 74 -3.18 5.05 -14.96
N ASP A 75 -2.77 4.63 -16.16
CA ASP A 75 -3.53 4.93 -17.39
C ASP A 75 -3.43 3.85 -18.46
N LYS A 76 -2.22 3.56 -18.95
CA LYS A 76 -1.92 2.54 -19.96
C LYS A 76 -0.61 1.85 -19.59
N SER A 77 -0.62 0.52 -19.56
CA SER A 77 0.59 -0.25 -19.32
C SER A 77 1.50 -0.25 -20.55
N ASN A 78 2.71 -0.80 -20.42
CA ASN A 78 3.48 -1.13 -21.60
C ASN A 78 2.74 -2.20 -22.41
N VAL A 79 2.94 -2.13 -23.72
CA VAL A 79 2.54 -3.18 -24.64
C VAL A 79 3.41 -4.40 -24.41
N VAL A 80 2.78 -5.56 -24.37
CA VAL A 80 3.39 -6.86 -24.16
C VAL A 80 3.02 -7.74 -25.34
N ASP A 81 4.01 -8.15 -26.11
CA ASP A 81 3.85 -9.22 -27.08
C ASP A 81 3.92 -10.57 -26.36
N ILE A 82 2.88 -11.39 -26.54
CA ILE A 82 2.79 -12.72 -25.93
C ILE A 82 2.86 -13.86 -26.95
N GLY A 83 3.24 -13.55 -28.20
CA GLY A 83 3.35 -14.47 -29.35
C GLY A 83 2.06 -14.65 -30.14
N PHE A 84 0.95 -14.07 -29.69
CA PHE A 84 -0.37 -14.14 -30.36
C PHE A 84 -0.93 -12.75 -30.69
N GLY A 85 -0.13 -11.69 -30.48
CA GLY A 85 -0.58 -10.32 -30.56
C GLY A 85 0.09 -9.44 -29.50
N GLU A 86 -0.02 -8.14 -29.70
CA GLU A 86 0.46 -7.11 -28.79
C GLU A 86 -0.69 -6.67 -27.87
N TYR A 87 -0.50 -6.74 -26.56
CA TYR A 87 -1.58 -6.45 -25.59
C TYR A 87 -1.15 -5.46 -24.53
N TYR A 88 -2.10 -4.70 -24.00
CA TYR A 88 -1.87 -3.82 -22.86
C TYR A 88 -3.12 -3.70 -21.98
N ILE A 89 -2.94 -3.23 -20.75
CA ILE A 89 -4.05 -2.95 -19.83
C ILE A 89 -4.17 -1.45 -19.56
N LYS A 90 -5.40 -1.01 -19.33
CA LYS A 90 -5.73 0.31 -18.78
C LYS A 90 -6.41 0.14 -17.43
N ALA A 91 -5.97 0.86 -16.39
CA ALA A 91 -6.77 0.95 -15.17
C ALA A 91 -7.90 1.96 -15.35
N LYS A 92 -9.01 1.71 -14.68
CA LYS A 92 -10.14 2.62 -14.59
C LYS A 92 -10.32 3.15 -13.19
N ASP A 93 -10.27 2.25 -12.22
CA ASP A 93 -10.48 2.59 -10.82
C ASP A 93 -9.43 1.90 -9.96
N GLU A 94 -9.04 2.58 -8.88
CA GLU A 94 -8.21 2.03 -7.82
C GLU A 94 -9.03 2.02 -6.52
N LYS A 95 -8.97 0.90 -5.80
CA LYS A 95 -9.59 0.77 -4.49
C LYS A 95 -8.66 0.01 -3.55
N LYS A 96 -8.60 0.43 -2.29
CA LYS A 96 -7.95 -0.34 -1.23
C LYS A 96 -8.98 -1.16 -0.47
N GLU A 97 -8.60 -2.39 -0.15
CA GLU A 97 -9.48 -3.36 0.50
C GLU A 97 -8.69 -4.13 1.57
N LEU A 98 -9.22 -4.20 2.79
CA LEU A 98 -8.68 -5.04 3.84
C LEU A 98 -9.42 -6.38 3.81
N GLN A 99 -8.67 -7.47 3.64
CA GLN A 99 -9.27 -8.80 3.71
C GLN A 99 -9.69 -9.13 5.16
N GLU A 100 -10.62 -10.07 5.31
CA GLU A 100 -10.86 -10.69 6.61
C GLU A 100 -9.57 -11.27 7.19
N PRO A 101 -9.46 -11.37 8.53
CA PRO A 101 -8.23 -11.82 9.17
C PRO A 101 -7.79 -13.19 8.65
N SER A 102 -6.61 -13.24 8.05
CA SER A 102 -5.95 -14.50 7.67
C SER A 102 -5.58 -15.31 8.91
N TYR A 103 -5.20 -14.63 9.99
CA TYR A 103 -4.97 -15.23 11.31
C TYR A 103 -5.59 -14.40 12.42
N SER A 104 -6.01 -15.08 13.48
CA SER A 104 -6.50 -14.48 14.72
C SER A 104 -6.10 -15.39 15.88
N SER A 105 -5.45 -14.84 16.90
CA SER A 105 -5.08 -15.61 18.10
C SER A 105 -5.20 -14.77 19.37
N TRP A 106 -5.54 -15.42 20.47
CA TRP A 106 -5.61 -14.83 21.80
C TRP A 106 -4.33 -15.13 22.57
N TYR A 107 -3.86 -14.14 23.32
CA TYR A 107 -2.66 -14.23 24.13
C TYR A 107 -2.94 -13.76 25.55
N GLU A 108 -2.34 -14.45 26.51
CA GLU A 108 -2.52 -14.18 27.94
C GLU A 108 -1.32 -13.42 28.52
N ALA A 109 -1.45 -12.99 29.77
CA ALA A 109 -0.37 -12.35 30.50
C ALA A 109 0.90 -13.24 30.56
N PRO A 110 2.11 -12.64 30.58
CA PRO A 110 2.39 -11.21 30.50
C PRO A 110 2.62 -10.69 29.07
N LYS A 111 2.82 -11.58 28.09
CA LYS A 111 3.23 -11.23 26.73
C LYS A 111 2.57 -12.15 25.71
N GLY A 112 2.29 -11.58 24.54
CA GLY A 112 1.79 -12.30 23.37
C GLY A 112 2.59 -11.95 22.12
N GLY A 113 2.54 -12.83 21.13
CA GLY A 113 3.28 -12.64 19.89
C GLY A 113 2.67 -13.41 18.73
N MET A 114 2.39 -12.71 17.64
CA MET A 114 1.98 -13.29 16.37
C MET A 114 3.10 -13.11 15.35
N GLN A 115 3.53 -14.22 14.75
CA GLN A 115 4.32 -14.21 13.54
C GLN A 115 3.39 -14.53 12.37
N PHE A 116 3.51 -13.76 11.29
CA PHE A 116 2.80 -13.97 10.05
C PHE A 116 3.83 -14.26 8.96
N ARG A 117 3.65 -15.35 8.22
CA ARG A 117 4.48 -15.68 7.07
C ARG A 117 3.64 -16.37 6.01
N GLU A 118 3.34 -15.66 4.92
CA GLU A 118 2.56 -16.20 3.82
C GLU A 118 3.19 -15.87 2.47
N LYS A 119 2.94 -16.76 1.50
CA LYS A 119 3.33 -16.56 0.11
C LYS A 119 2.09 -16.18 -0.69
N LEU A 120 1.86 -14.89 -0.85
CA LEU A 120 0.67 -14.35 -1.51
C LEU A 120 0.87 -14.25 -3.01
N SER A 121 -0.19 -14.54 -3.76
CA SER A 121 -0.21 -14.34 -5.21
C SER A 121 -1.05 -13.12 -5.55
N ILE A 122 -0.75 -12.46 -6.67
CA ILE A 122 -1.67 -11.48 -7.23
C ILE A 122 -2.90 -12.22 -7.75
N GLU A 123 -4.08 -11.69 -7.44
CA GLU A 123 -5.34 -12.28 -7.89
C GLU A 123 -5.84 -11.59 -9.15
N TYR A 124 -6.35 -12.37 -10.09
CA TYR A 124 -6.89 -11.91 -11.36
C TYR A 124 -8.30 -12.43 -11.55
N GLN A 125 -9.21 -11.56 -11.96
CA GLN A 125 -10.55 -11.93 -12.37
C GLN A 125 -10.88 -11.23 -13.68
N VAL A 126 -11.43 -11.96 -14.64
CA VAL A 126 -12.06 -11.38 -15.84
C VAL A 126 -13.57 -11.46 -15.66
N ASN A 127 -14.32 -10.52 -16.23
CA ASN A 127 -15.78 -10.62 -16.22
C ASN A 127 -16.23 -11.90 -16.97
N LYS A 128 -17.26 -12.57 -16.42
CA LYS A 128 -17.65 -13.96 -16.71
C LYS A 128 -17.99 -14.27 -18.16
N ASP A 129 -18.16 -13.28 -19.01
CA ASP A 129 -18.67 -13.46 -20.38
C ASP A 129 -17.64 -14.01 -21.38
N TYR A 130 -16.44 -14.42 -20.96
CA TYR A 130 -15.35 -14.76 -21.88
C TYR A 130 -14.43 -15.94 -21.49
N ASN A 131 -13.86 -16.55 -22.54
CA ASN A 131 -13.09 -17.79 -22.61
C ASN A 131 -11.75 -17.76 -21.82
N ASN A 132 -11.27 -18.94 -21.38
CA ASN A 132 -9.97 -19.17 -20.69
C ASN A 132 -8.76 -18.51 -21.38
N LYS A 133 -8.83 -18.28 -22.70
CA LYS A 133 -7.83 -17.54 -23.48
C LYS A 133 -7.58 -16.13 -22.91
N ASN A 134 -8.63 -15.36 -22.65
CA ASN A 134 -8.51 -13.96 -22.23
C ASN A 134 -7.92 -13.84 -20.82
N LEU A 135 -8.25 -14.77 -19.93
CA LEU A 135 -7.63 -14.85 -18.60
C LEU A 135 -6.13 -15.14 -18.71
N ARG A 136 -5.71 -16.01 -19.63
CA ARG A 136 -4.29 -16.31 -19.88
C ARG A 136 -3.53 -15.10 -20.43
N ILE A 137 -4.12 -14.37 -21.37
CA ILE A 137 -3.56 -13.12 -21.90
C ILE A 137 -3.41 -12.10 -20.77
N LEU A 138 -4.49 -11.87 -20.02
CA LEU A 138 -4.48 -10.91 -18.92
C LEU A 138 -3.39 -11.23 -17.90
N LYS A 139 -3.29 -12.50 -17.49
CA LYS A 139 -2.28 -12.96 -16.55
C LYS A 139 -0.87 -12.60 -17.03
N LYS A 140 -0.52 -12.91 -18.29
CA LYS A 140 0.79 -12.58 -18.87
C LYS A 140 1.04 -11.07 -18.92
N VAL A 141 0.06 -10.29 -19.40
CA VAL A 141 0.21 -8.83 -19.52
C VAL A 141 0.43 -8.18 -18.15
N VAL A 142 -0.25 -8.69 -17.12
CA VAL A 142 -0.06 -8.21 -15.74
C VAL A 142 1.28 -8.66 -15.16
N GLU A 143 1.68 -9.92 -15.35
CA GLU A 143 2.98 -10.43 -14.91
C GLU A 143 4.13 -9.54 -15.45
N GLU A 144 4.11 -9.22 -16.74
CA GLU A 144 5.14 -8.41 -17.39
C GLU A 144 5.11 -6.93 -16.99
N ASN A 145 3.92 -6.38 -16.70
CA ASN A 145 3.79 -4.94 -16.41
C ASN A 145 3.85 -4.57 -14.93
N ILE A 146 3.34 -5.42 -14.05
CA ILE A 146 3.08 -5.07 -12.65
C ILE A 146 4.01 -5.86 -11.73
N HIS A 147 4.13 -7.17 -11.92
CA HIS A 147 4.97 -7.98 -11.05
C HIS A 147 5.45 -9.26 -11.74
N PRO A 148 6.73 -9.34 -12.15
CA PRO A 148 7.26 -10.48 -12.91
C PRO A 148 7.28 -11.80 -12.11
N LYS A 149 7.13 -11.73 -10.78
CA LYS A 149 6.98 -12.91 -9.91
C LYS A 149 5.56 -13.05 -9.40
N ASN A 150 4.87 -14.12 -9.78
CA ASN A 150 3.50 -14.40 -9.32
C ASN A 150 3.28 -14.49 -7.80
N LYS A 151 4.35 -14.59 -7.01
CA LYS A 151 4.26 -14.84 -5.57
C LYS A 151 5.19 -13.93 -4.78
N VAL A 152 4.64 -13.22 -3.81
CA VAL A 152 5.33 -12.37 -2.84
C VAL A 152 5.36 -13.10 -1.50
N LEU A 153 6.56 -13.31 -0.96
CA LEU A 153 6.69 -13.77 0.42
C LEU A 153 6.53 -12.55 1.33
N ILE A 154 5.55 -12.59 2.21
CA ILE A 154 5.39 -11.59 3.26
C ILE A 154 5.70 -12.25 4.59
N SER A 155 6.56 -11.63 5.38
CA SER A 155 6.82 -12.05 6.74
C SER A 155 6.87 -10.86 7.66
N ALA A 156 6.14 -10.93 8.77
CA ALA A 156 6.09 -9.88 9.76
C ALA A 156 5.77 -10.45 11.14
N SER A 157 5.94 -9.64 12.18
CA SER A 157 5.61 -10.04 13.53
C SER A 157 5.06 -8.87 14.33
N GLN A 158 4.17 -9.19 15.27
CA GLN A 158 3.61 -8.26 16.23
C GLN A 158 3.63 -8.88 17.62
N TYR A 159 4.15 -8.12 18.57
CA TYR A 159 4.23 -8.50 19.98
C TYR A 159 3.42 -7.53 20.83
N VAL A 160 2.85 -8.03 21.91
CA VAL A 160 2.01 -7.24 22.82
C VAL A 160 2.33 -7.60 24.26
N ASN A 161 2.20 -6.63 25.15
CA ASN A 161 2.11 -6.88 26.58
C ASN A 161 0.63 -7.03 26.96
N VAL A 162 0.37 -7.96 27.87
CA VAL A 162 -0.97 -8.30 28.33
C VAL A 162 -1.02 -8.14 29.85
N LYS A 163 -2.05 -7.47 30.36
CA LYS A 163 -2.24 -7.25 31.80
C LYS A 163 -2.53 -8.56 32.52
N ASN A 164 -2.08 -8.71 33.77
CA ASN A 164 -2.34 -9.90 34.57
C ASN A 164 -3.85 -10.16 34.74
N GLY A 165 -4.31 -11.38 34.46
CA GLY A 165 -5.74 -11.75 34.45
C GLY A 165 -6.53 -11.28 33.22
N TYR A 166 -5.85 -10.79 32.18
CA TYR A 166 -6.44 -10.38 30.92
C TYR A 166 -5.89 -11.23 29.76
N LYS A 167 -6.60 -11.14 28.64
CA LYS A 167 -6.15 -11.63 27.33
C LYS A 167 -6.26 -10.52 26.29
N LYS A 168 -5.41 -10.57 25.27
CA LYS A 168 -5.50 -9.72 24.06
C LYS A 168 -5.59 -10.59 22.82
N ASN A 169 -6.31 -10.11 21.82
CA ASN A 169 -6.35 -10.72 20.51
C ASN A 169 -5.43 -9.95 19.56
N ILE A 170 -4.67 -10.68 18.76
CA ILE A 170 -3.97 -10.13 17.59
C ILE A 170 -4.62 -10.76 16.36
N LYS A 171 -5.03 -9.92 15.40
CA LYS A 171 -5.47 -10.31 14.07
C LYS A 171 -4.44 -9.85 13.05
N ALA A 172 -4.12 -10.70 12.09
CA ALA A 172 -3.33 -10.34 10.93
C ALA A 172 -4.23 -10.35 9.69
N CYS A 173 -4.34 -9.20 9.02
CA CYS A 173 -5.11 -9.03 7.81
C CYS A 173 -4.17 -8.66 6.65
N ILE A 174 -4.46 -9.15 5.46
CA ILE A 174 -3.77 -8.72 4.25
C ILE A 174 -4.47 -7.48 3.71
N PHE A 175 -3.68 -6.47 3.38
CA PHE A 175 -4.16 -5.25 2.74
C PHE A 175 -3.89 -5.32 1.24
N TYR A 176 -4.94 -5.16 0.44
CA TYR A 176 -4.89 -5.22 -1.01
C TYR A 176 -5.15 -3.85 -1.63
N GLN A 177 -4.53 -3.65 -2.78
CA GLN A 177 -4.88 -2.63 -3.74
C GLN A 177 -5.49 -3.32 -4.96
N SER A 178 -6.76 -3.05 -5.18
CA SER A 178 -7.59 -3.62 -6.23
C SER A 178 -7.73 -2.60 -7.36
N TYR A 179 -7.54 -3.05 -8.60
CA TYR A 179 -7.68 -2.24 -9.80
C TYR A 179 -8.78 -2.82 -10.69
N SER A 180 -9.73 -1.99 -11.09
CA SER A 180 -10.59 -2.29 -12.23
C SER A 180 -9.81 -2.01 -13.51
N ILE A 181 -9.68 -3.00 -14.39
CA ILE A 181 -8.85 -2.88 -15.59
C ILE A 181 -9.61 -3.23 -16.86
N GLN A 182 -9.09 -2.75 -17.98
CA GLN A 182 -9.52 -3.08 -19.33
C GLN A 182 -8.32 -3.65 -20.10
N LEU A 183 -8.52 -4.81 -20.72
CA LEU A 183 -7.53 -5.46 -21.58
C LEU A 183 -7.78 -5.05 -23.03
N TYR A 184 -6.72 -4.64 -23.72
CA TYR A 184 -6.73 -4.22 -25.11
C TYR A 184 -5.76 -5.06 -25.93
N GLU A 185 -6.16 -5.38 -27.15
CA GLU A 185 -5.27 -5.76 -28.25
C GLU A 185 -4.84 -4.48 -28.96
N LYS A 186 -3.57 -4.39 -29.32
CA LYS A 186 -3.04 -3.29 -30.08
C LYS A 186 -3.05 -3.66 -31.55
N ASP A 187 -3.69 -2.81 -32.34
CA ASP A 187 -3.79 -2.95 -33.79
C ASP A 187 -3.28 -1.71 -34.50
N LEU A 188 -3.03 -1.84 -35.80
CA LEU A 188 -2.43 -0.77 -36.61
C LEU A 188 -3.32 0.48 -36.73
N PHE A 189 -4.64 0.30 -36.65
CA PHE A 189 -5.63 1.34 -36.92
C PHE A 189 -6.43 1.73 -35.67
N PHE A 190 -6.95 0.75 -34.92
CA PHE A 190 -7.74 1.00 -33.72
C PHE A 190 -7.52 -0.11 -32.69
N ASP A 191 -7.12 0.26 -31.46
CA ASP A 191 -6.93 -0.71 -30.37
C ASP A 191 -8.28 -1.32 -29.95
N ASP A 192 -8.41 -2.64 -30.02
CA ASP A 192 -9.63 -3.36 -29.68
C ASP A 192 -9.71 -3.68 -28.18
N LYS A 193 -10.82 -3.26 -27.54
CA LYS A 193 -11.10 -3.61 -26.15
C LYS A 193 -11.59 -5.07 -26.08
N ILE A 194 -10.76 -5.95 -25.55
CA ILE A 194 -11.08 -7.38 -25.43
C ILE A 194 -12.04 -7.63 -24.27
N THR A 195 -11.68 -7.16 -23.06
CA THR A 195 -12.47 -7.44 -21.85
C THR A 195 -12.17 -6.48 -20.71
N THR A 196 -12.93 -6.60 -19.64
CA THR A 196 -12.70 -5.94 -18.35
C THR A 196 -12.37 -6.98 -17.29
N GLY A 197 -11.55 -6.59 -16.32
CA GLY A 197 -11.20 -7.45 -15.21
C GLY A 197 -10.89 -6.68 -13.95
N LYS A 198 -10.47 -7.43 -12.93
CA LYS A 198 -9.97 -6.93 -11.67
C LYS A 198 -8.62 -7.57 -11.37
N VAL A 199 -7.68 -6.77 -10.89
CA VAL A 199 -6.38 -7.22 -10.39
C VAL A 199 -6.29 -6.82 -8.93
N LYS A 200 -6.00 -7.77 -8.04
CA LYS A 200 -5.75 -7.48 -6.62
C LYS A 200 -4.29 -7.75 -6.29
N ILE A 201 -3.62 -6.71 -5.84
CA ILE A 201 -2.20 -6.75 -5.49
C ILE A 201 -2.09 -6.63 -3.98
N PRO A 202 -1.44 -7.59 -3.28
CA PRO A 202 -1.15 -7.42 -1.87
C PRO A 202 -0.16 -6.27 -1.70
N ILE A 203 -0.48 -5.30 -0.84
CA ILE A 203 0.35 -4.12 -0.58
C ILE A 203 0.93 -4.09 0.83
N GLY A 204 0.47 -4.95 1.74
CA GLY A 204 1.05 -5.10 3.06
C GLY A 204 0.23 -5.96 4.01
N ILE A 205 0.71 -6.06 5.25
CA ILE A 205 0.01 -6.71 6.35
C ILE A 205 -0.43 -5.64 7.34
N VAL A 206 -1.62 -5.81 7.90
CA VAL A 206 -2.14 -5.00 8.99
C VAL A 206 -2.35 -5.91 10.19
N PHE A 207 -1.61 -5.63 11.27
CA PHE A 207 -1.91 -6.21 12.57
C PHE A 207 -2.92 -5.34 13.30
N ILE A 208 -4.00 -5.95 13.79
CA ILE A 208 -5.01 -5.30 14.62
C ILE A 208 -4.91 -5.94 16.00
N VAL A 209 -4.56 -5.14 17.00
CA VAL A 209 -4.44 -5.56 18.39
C VAL A 209 -5.67 -5.08 19.16
N SER A 210 -6.35 -6.00 19.84
CA SER A 210 -7.49 -5.65 20.68
C SER A 210 -7.05 -5.01 22.00
N LYS A 211 -7.96 -4.28 22.63
CA LYS A 211 -7.83 -3.90 24.05
C LYS A 211 -7.71 -5.15 24.93
N ASP A 212 -7.15 -4.97 26.11
CA ASP A 212 -7.15 -5.98 27.17
C ASP A 212 -8.59 -6.36 27.53
N MET A 213 -8.90 -7.66 27.49
CA MET A 213 -10.19 -8.20 27.92
C MET A 213 -9.98 -9.08 29.14
N LYS A 214 -10.75 -8.85 30.21
CA LYS A 214 -10.68 -9.68 31.41
C LYS A 214 -10.98 -11.13 31.04
N GLN A 215 -10.19 -12.06 31.57
CA GLN A 215 -10.58 -13.46 31.56
C GLN A 215 -11.77 -13.59 32.52
N LEU A 216 -12.92 -14.05 32.01
CA LEU A 216 -14.00 -14.49 32.88
C LEU A 216 -13.47 -15.75 33.57
N GLN A 217 -13.24 -15.66 34.88
CA GLN A 217 -12.99 -16.84 35.70
C GLN A 217 -14.29 -17.65 35.69
N ASN A 218 -14.29 -18.80 35.03
CA ASN A 218 -15.31 -19.80 35.26
C ASN A 218 -15.04 -20.32 36.68
N TYR A 219 -15.86 -19.87 37.64
CA TYR A 219 -15.94 -20.44 38.98
C TYR A 219 -16.71 -21.76 38.93
#